data_AF-A0A2V9D779-F1
#
_entry.id   AF-A0A2V9D779-F1
#
_cell.length_a   1.000
_cell.length_b   1.000
_cell.length_c   1.000
_cell.angle_alpha   90.00
_cell.angle_beta   90.00
_cell.angle_gamma   90.00
#
_symmetry.space_group_name_H-M   'P 1'
#
loop_
_entity.id
_entity.type
_entity.pdbx_description
1 polymer ?
#
loop_
_entity_poly.entity_id
_entity_poly.type
_entity_poly.pdbx_seq_one_letter_code
_entity_poly.pdbx_strand_id
1 'polypeptide(L)'
;MGNSGLIKRVISIPDHQRTWWQIMAWWELRRLPYNLMVALGGTLGLLLFVWFNKLPPRPVPEPAVAPLPVILFGAGANFFYTAGWVVELIARNLWPEKVPKLGPQLLLTGSLLSVMLALFPAIAGFVAWVWRAAAA
;
A
#
# COMPACT_ATOMS: atom_id res chain seq x y z
N MET A 1 -4.07 -31.49 4.43
CA MET A 1 -5.10 -30.99 5.38
C MET A 1 -4.59 -29.90 6.35
N GLY A 2 -3.47 -29.22 6.12
CA GLY A 2 -2.97 -28.16 7.01
C GLY A 2 -2.54 -26.92 6.22
N ASN A 3 -3.36 -25.86 6.26
CA ASN A 3 -3.01 -24.46 5.95
C ASN A 3 -4.24 -23.55 6.03
N SER A 4 -5.45 -24.12 5.95
CA SER A 4 -6.71 -23.40 6.12
C SER A 4 -6.80 -22.68 7.48
N GLY A 5 -6.23 -23.25 8.55
CA GLY A 5 -6.27 -22.65 9.89
C GLY A 5 -5.42 -21.38 10.06
N LEU A 6 -4.25 -21.30 9.44
CA LEU A 6 -3.36 -20.14 9.54
C LEU A 6 -3.91 -18.96 8.73
N ILE A 7 -4.36 -19.22 7.50
CA ILE A 7 -5.01 -18.22 6.65
C ILE A 7 -6.30 -17.72 7.32
N LYS A 8 -7.11 -18.64 7.86
CA LYS A 8 -8.28 -18.25 8.65
C LYS A 8 -7.90 -17.44 9.87
N ARG A 9 -6.82 -17.71 10.61
CA ARG A 9 -6.39 -16.85 11.74
C ARG A 9 -5.93 -15.46 11.32
N VAL A 10 -5.21 -15.35 10.20
CA VAL A 10 -4.76 -14.07 9.64
C VAL A 10 -5.93 -13.27 9.05
N ILE A 11 -7.04 -13.92 8.69
CA ILE A 11 -8.22 -13.24 8.14
C ILE A 11 -9.34 -13.09 9.18
N SER A 12 -9.42 -13.98 10.17
CA SER A 12 -10.51 -14.04 11.15
C SER A 12 -10.45 -12.80 12.03
N ILE A 13 -11.54 -12.06 11.95
CA ILE A 13 -11.89 -11.01 12.88
C ILE A 13 -12.45 -11.71 14.12
N PRO A 14 -11.89 -11.51 15.32
CA PRO A 14 -12.54 -11.96 16.54
C PRO A 14 -13.86 -11.19 16.72
N ASP A 15 -14.97 -11.91 16.89
CA ASP A 15 -16.33 -11.33 17.03
C ASP A 15 -16.61 -10.66 18.39
N HIS A 16 -15.64 -10.65 19.32
CA HIS A 16 -15.76 -10.00 20.62
C HIS A 16 -15.17 -8.58 20.60
N GLN A 17 -15.60 -7.74 21.55
CA GLN A 17 -14.99 -6.41 21.74
C GLN A 17 -13.49 -6.54 21.99
N ARG A 18 -12.69 -6.04 21.05
CA ARG A 18 -11.23 -6.08 21.12
C ARG A 18 -10.71 -5.02 22.09
N THR A 19 -9.75 -5.39 22.94
CA THR A 19 -8.97 -4.43 23.72
C THR A 19 -8.05 -3.63 22.79
N TRP A 20 -7.58 -2.48 23.26
CA TRP A 20 -6.62 -1.66 22.52
C TRP A 20 -5.39 -2.47 22.10
N TRP A 21 -4.79 -3.25 23.01
CA TRP A 21 -3.68 -4.15 22.69
C TRP A 21 -3.99 -5.19 21.61
N GLN A 22 -5.20 -5.77 21.63
CA GLN A 22 -5.62 -6.73 20.61
C GLN A 22 -5.77 -6.08 19.23
N ILE A 23 -6.24 -4.82 19.18
CA ILE A 23 -6.28 -4.04 17.93
C ILE A 23 -4.86 -3.79 17.43
N MET A 24 -3.97 -3.29 18.30
CA MET A 24 -2.57 -3.03 17.93
C MET A 24 -1.87 -4.29 17.40
N ALA A 25 -1.98 -5.40 18.12
CA ALA A 25 -1.39 -6.67 17.73
C ALA A 25 -1.98 -7.20 16.42
N TRP A 26 -3.29 -7.01 16.20
CA TRP A 26 -3.95 -7.39 14.95
C TRP A 26 -3.40 -6.61 13.75
N TRP A 27 -3.16 -5.31 13.91
CA TRP A 27 -2.53 -4.48 12.88
C TRP A 27 -1.10 -4.94 12.64
N GLU A 28 -0.24 -4.92 13.65
CA GLU A 28 1.19 -5.21 13.49
C GLU A 28 1.46 -6.60 12.89
N LEU A 29 0.65 -7.62 13.23
CA LEU A 29 0.77 -8.94 12.60
C LEU A 29 0.50 -8.90 11.07
N ARG A 30 -0.38 -8.01 10.64
CA ARG A 30 -0.75 -7.79 9.23
C ARG A 30 0.15 -6.77 8.53
N ARG A 31 1.13 -6.19 9.24
CA ARG A 31 2.15 -5.35 8.63
C ARG A 31 3.03 -6.12 7.66
N LEU A 32 3.28 -7.40 7.94
CA LEU A 32 4.06 -8.28 7.06
C LEU A 32 3.41 -8.47 5.68
N PRO A 33 2.15 -8.93 5.55
CA PRO A 33 1.50 -9.03 4.25
C PRO A 33 1.32 -7.67 3.58
N TYR A 34 1.03 -6.61 4.35
CA TYR A 34 0.98 -5.25 3.83
C TYR A 34 2.31 -4.82 3.18
N ASN A 35 3.43 -4.96 3.89
CA ASN A 35 4.76 -4.64 3.37
C ASN A 35 5.10 -5.47 2.13
N LEU A 36 4.71 -6.75 2.10
CA LEU A 36 4.91 -7.60 0.93
C LEU A 36 4.12 -7.09 -0.28
N MET A 37 2.86 -6.70 -0.12
CA MET A 37 2.05 -6.12 -1.19
C MET A 37 2.67 -4.83 -1.73
N VAL A 38 3.09 -3.92 -0.84
CA VAL A 38 3.73 -2.66 -1.22
C VAL A 38 5.07 -2.90 -1.90
N ALA A 39 5.88 -3.84 -1.41
CA ALA A 39 7.16 -4.20 -2.02
C ALA A 39 6.99 -4.78 -3.43
N LEU A 40 6.02 -5.69 -3.63
CA LEU A 40 5.70 -6.25 -4.94
C LEU A 40 5.18 -5.18 -5.89
N GLY A 41 4.24 -4.34 -5.43
CA GLY A 41 3.69 -3.22 -6.21
C GLY A 41 4.77 -2.21 -6.61
N GLY A 42 5.66 -1.86 -5.69
CA GLY A 42 6.76 -0.93 -5.96
C GLY A 42 7.81 -1.51 -6.89
N THR A 43 8.16 -2.80 -6.72
CA THR A 43 9.07 -3.50 -7.63
C THR A 43 8.51 -3.53 -9.05
N LEU A 44 7.24 -3.91 -9.20
CA LEU A 44 6.56 -3.90 -10.49
C LEU A 44 6.50 -2.47 -11.08
N GLY A 45 6.17 -1.48 -10.24
CA GLY A 45 6.13 -0.07 -10.59
C GLY A 45 7.45 0.42 -11.19
N LEU A 46 8.56 0.11 -10.54
CA LEU A 46 9.91 0.46 -11.01
C LEU A 46 10.31 -0.30 -12.28
N LEU A 47 10.02 -1.61 -12.36
CA LEU A 47 10.32 -2.40 -13.56
C LEU A 47 9.61 -1.85 -14.80
N LEU A 48 8.31 -1.53 -14.67
CA LEU A 48 7.53 -0.92 -15.75
C LEU A 48 8.03 0.48 -16.10
N PHE A 49 8.36 1.30 -15.10
CA PHE A 49 8.96 2.61 -15.35
C PHE A 49 10.26 2.50 -16.16
N VAL A 50 11.17 1.61 -15.78
CA VAL A 50 12.41 1.35 -16.53
C VAL A 50 12.11 0.84 -17.95
N TRP A 51 11.12 -0.04 -18.09
CA TRP A 51 10.71 -0.58 -19.39
C TRP A 51 10.18 0.52 -20.33
N PHE A 52 9.27 1.38 -19.88
CA PHE A 52 8.74 2.50 -20.68
C PHE A 52 9.82 3.50 -21.09
N ASN A 53 10.83 3.72 -20.25
CA ASN A 53 11.95 4.60 -20.60
C ASN A 53 12.93 3.98 -21.62
N LYS A 54 12.88 2.66 -21.84
CA LYS A 54 13.68 1.98 -22.88
C LYS A 54 12.99 1.93 -24.25
N LEU A 55 11.66 2.11 -24.29
CA LEU A 55 10.89 2.14 -25.53
C LEU A 55 11.23 3.38 -26.38
N PRO A 56 11.34 3.25 -27.72
CA PRO A 56 11.31 4.41 -28.61
C PRO A 56 9.94 5.09 -28.56
N PRO A 57 9.84 6.42 -28.73
CA PRO A 57 10.94 7.40 -28.67
C PRO A 57 11.50 7.54 -27.25
N ARG A 58 12.84 7.52 -27.15
CA ARG A 58 13.56 7.50 -25.86
C ARG A 58 13.64 8.90 -25.26
N PRO A 59 13.62 9.03 -23.92
CA PRO A 59 13.82 10.31 -23.25
C PRO A 59 15.27 10.79 -23.41
N VAL A 60 15.47 12.10 -23.28
CA VAL A 60 16.80 12.68 -23.08
C VAL A 60 17.32 12.21 -21.72
N PRO A 61 18.61 11.84 -21.58
CA PRO A 61 19.18 11.43 -20.30
C PRO A 61 18.99 12.53 -19.24
N GLU A 62 18.21 12.26 -18.21
CA GLU A 62 18.05 13.15 -17.07
C GLU A 62 19.14 12.90 -16.00
N PRO A 63 19.50 13.92 -15.20
CA PRO A 63 20.37 13.74 -14.05
C PRO A 63 19.77 12.79 -13.01
N ALA A 64 20.62 12.35 -12.08
CA ALA A 64 20.30 11.31 -11.09
C ALA A 64 18.95 11.50 -10.38
N VAL A 65 18.34 10.37 -10.00
CA VAL A 65 17.04 10.30 -9.30
C VAL A 65 17.05 11.20 -8.06
N ALA A 66 16.15 12.20 -8.03
CA ALA A 66 15.96 13.03 -6.85
C ALA A 66 15.52 12.16 -5.65
N PRO A 67 16.03 12.38 -4.44
CA PRO A 67 15.67 11.58 -3.27
C PRO A 67 14.23 11.84 -2.79
N LEU A 68 13.65 13.00 -3.14
CA LEU A 68 12.36 13.45 -2.63
C LEU A 68 11.18 12.50 -2.93
N PRO A 69 10.97 11.99 -4.16
CA PRO A 69 9.90 11.03 -4.44
C PRO A 69 10.00 9.73 -3.63
N VAL A 70 11.22 9.26 -3.35
CA VAL A 70 11.45 8.06 -2.54
C VAL A 70 11.04 8.32 -1.08
N ILE A 71 11.39 9.50 -0.55
CA ILE A 71 11.00 9.92 0.80
C ILE A 71 9.47 10.06 0.89
N LEU A 72 8.84 10.73 -0.08
CA LEU A 72 7.39 10.91 -0.12
C LEU A 72 6.65 9.57 -0.23
N PHE A 73 7.17 8.63 -1.02
CA PHE A 73 6.64 7.27 -1.10
C PHE A 73 6.71 6.57 0.26
N GLY A 74 7.89 6.56 0.89
CA GLY A 74 8.09 5.94 2.20
C GLY A 74 7.18 6.52 3.28
N ALA A 75 7.04 7.85 3.31
CA ALA A 75 6.15 8.54 4.24
C ALA A 75 4.68 8.21 3.96
N GLY A 76 4.24 8.27 2.70
CA GLY A 76 2.84 8.03 2.30
C GLY A 76 2.38 6.60 2.58
N ALA A 77 3.20 5.59 2.23
CA ALA A 77 2.88 4.20 2.51
C ALA A 77 2.78 3.93 4.02
N ASN A 78 3.68 4.47 4.84
CA ASN A 78 3.57 4.31 6.30
C ASN A 78 2.34 5.05 6.85
N PHE A 79 2.05 6.24 6.34
CA PHE A 79 0.88 7.02 6.74
C PHE A 79 -0.44 6.27 6.48
N PHE A 80 -0.65 5.73 5.28
CA PHE A 80 -1.89 5.01 4.95
C PHE A 80 -2.11 3.77 5.81
N TYR A 81 -1.03 3.09 6.20
CA TYR A 81 -1.12 1.95 7.11
C TYR A 81 -1.42 2.38 8.55
N THR A 82 -0.65 3.33 9.09
CA THR A 82 -0.79 3.77 10.49
C THR A 82 -2.11 4.51 10.74
N ALA A 83 -2.60 5.27 9.76
CA ALA A 83 -3.89 5.96 9.86
C ALA A 83 -5.05 4.97 10.08
N GLY A 84 -5.04 3.81 9.43
CA GLY A 84 -6.08 2.80 9.60
C GLY A 84 -6.18 2.29 11.05
N TRP A 85 -5.03 2.00 11.67
CA TRP A 85 -4.99 1.60 13.07
C TRP A 85 -5.49 2.73 14.00
N VAL A 86 -5.01 3.96 13.82
CA VAL A 86 -5.42 5.11 14.64
C VAL A 86 -6.93 5.35 14.52
N VAL A 87 -7.49 5.27 13.31
CA VAL A 87 -8.94 5.43 13.08
C VAL A 87 -9.74 4.32 13.77
N GLU A 88 -9.28 3.06 13.74
CA GLU A 88 -9.98 1.97 14.46
C GLU A 88 -9.95 2.18 15.99
N LEU A 89 -8.86 2.69 16.56
CA LEU A 89 -8.79 3.04 17.99
C LEU A 89 -9.75 4.18 18.35
N ILE A 90 -9.81 5.23 17.54
CA ILE A 90 -10.75 6.35 17.77
C ILE A 90 -12.19 5.86 17.65
N ALA A 91 -12.49 5.07 16.62
CA ALA A 91 -13.82 4.51 16.39
C ALA A 91 -14.26 3.57 17.52
N ARG A 92 -13.32 2.89 18.19
CA ARG A 92 -13.62 2.09 19.39
C ARG A 92 -14.18 2.92 20.53
N ASN A 93 -13.70 4.15 20.71
CA ASN A 93 -14.15 5.03 21.77
C ASN A 93 -15.47 5.74 21.43
N LEU A 94 -15.73 6.01 20.16
CA LEU A 94 -16.90 6.78 19.71
C LEU A 94 -18.09 5.90 19.28
N TRP A 95 -17.84 4.77 18.63
CA TRP A 95 -18.85 3.89 18.02
C TRP A 95 -18.49 2.40 18.17
N PRO A 96 -18.49 1.86 19.41
CA PRO A 96 -18.07 0.48 19.69
C PRO A 96 -18.86 -0.57 18.87
N GLU A 97 -20.12 -0.29 18.56
CA GLU A 97 -21.03 -1.10 17.73
C GLU A 97 -20.46 -1.40 16.31
N LYS A 98 -19.72 -0.45 15.73
CA LYS A 98 -19.27 -0.49 14.32
C LYS A 98 -17.85 -1.03 14.14
N VAL A 99 -17.09 -1.17 15.23
CA VAL A 99 -15.67 -1.57 15.24
C VAL A 99 -15.40 -2.96 14.66
N PRO A 100 -16.23 -4.01 14.89
CA PRO A 100 -15.84 -5.37 14.53
C PRO A 100 -15.43 -5.52 13.07
N LYS A 101 -16.13 -4.85 12.14
CA LYS A 101 -15.87 -4.94 10.69
C LYS A 101 -14.93 -3.85 10.14
N LEU A 102 -14.59 -2.85 10.94
CA LEU A 102 -13.89 -1.64 10.49
C LEU A 102 -12.41 -1.90 10.17
N GLY A 103 -11.70 -2.65 11.03
CA GLY A 103 -10.27 -2.94 10.86
C GLY A 103 -9.90 -3.51 9.49
N PRO A 104 -10.55 -4.60 9.02
CA PRO A 104 -10.30 -5.17 7.69
C PRO A 104 -10.59 -4.21 6.55
N GLN A 105 -11.65 -3.39 6.64
CA GLN A 105 -11.99 -2.40 5.62
C GLN A 105 -10.91 -1.31 5.53
N LEU A 106 -10.44 -0.83 6.68
CA LEU A 106 -9.35 0.15 6.74
C LEU A 106 -8.04 -0.43 6.25
N LEU A 107 -7.73 -1.69 6.59
CA LEU A 107 -6.54 -2.37 6.10
C LEU A 107 -6.56 -2.53 4.59
N LEU A 108 -7.69 -2.96 4.01
CA LEU A 108 -7.85 -3.07 2.56
C LEU A 108 -7.70 -1.71 1.88
N THR A 109 -8.34 -0.66 2.43
CA THR A 109 -8.30 0.69 1.87
C THR A 109 -6.87 1.25 1.92
N GLY A 110 -6.19 1.17 3.06
CA GLY A 110 -4.81 1.62 3.22
C GLY A 110 -3.84 0.82 2.35
N SER A 111 -4.06 -0.50 2.19
CA SER A 111 -3.26 -1.35 1.30
C SER A 111 -3.45 -0.95 -0.16
N LEU A 112 -4.69 -0.73 -0.60
CA LEU A 112 -5.01 -0.30 -1.96
C LEU A 112 -4.34 1.04 -2.28
N LEU A 113 -4.51 2.05 -1.41
CA LEU A 113 -3.89 3.37 -1.59
C LEU A 113 -2.37 3.29 -1.67
N SER A 114 -1.75 2.44 -0.84
CA SER A 114 -0.29 2.28 -0.82
C SER A 114 0.22 1.53 -2.05
N VAL A 115 -0.51 0.53 -2.55
CA VAL A 115 -0.18 -0.14 -3.82
C VAL A 115 -0.35 0.81 -5.00
N MET A 116 -1.40 1.63 -5.02
CA MET A 116 -1.56 2.67 -6.05
C MET A 116 -0.40 3.67 -6.03
N LEU A 117 0.02 4.11 -4.84
CA LEU A 117 1.19 4.96 -4.68
C LEU A 117 2.47 4.25 -5.14
N ALA A 118 2.60 2.94 -4.88
CA ALA A 118 3.75 2.14 -5.33
C ALA A 118 3.82 1.95 -6.84
N LEU A 119 2.67 1.93 -7.52
CA LEU A 119 2.56 1.87 -8.97
C LEU A 119 2.73 3.23 -9.65
N PHE A 120 2.79 4.33 -8.90
CA PHE A 120 2.94 5.67 -9.43
C PHE A 120 4.11 5.85 -10.42
N PRO A 121 5.32 5.29 -10.19
CA PRO A 121 6.40 5.35 -11.15
C PRO A 121 6.02 4.75 -12.51
N ALA A 122 5.30 3.62 -12.54
CA ALA A 122 4.86 3.02 -13.81
C ALA A 122 3.89 3.94 -14.56
N ILE A 123 2.95 4.56 -13.84
CA ILE A 123 1.99 5.52 -14.41
C ILE A 123 2.74 6.71 -15.00
N ALA A 124 3.66 7.30 -14.25
CA ALA A 124 4.48 8.42 -14.71
C ALA A 124 5.32 8.04 -15.96
N GLY A 125 5.94 6.86 -15.96
CA GLY A 125 6.71 6.35 -17.10
C GLY A 125 5.86 6.14 -18.34
N PHE A 126 4.65 5.58 -18.18
CA PHE A 126 3.70 5.39 -19.27
C PHE A 126 3.23 6.71 -19.86
N VAL A 127 2.78 7.65 -19.02
CA VAL A 127 2.33 8.98 -19.46
C VAL A 127 3.45 9.72 -20.18
N ALA A 128 4.66 9.69 -19.64
CA ALA A 128 5.82 10.31 -20.28
C ALA A 128 6.15 9.67 -21.63
N TRP A 129 6.03 8.36 -21.77
CA TRP A 129 6.21 7.68 -23.05
C TRP A 129 5.14 8.06 -24.07
N VAL A 130 3.85 8.06 -23.67
CA VAL A 130 2.74 8.49 -24.53
C VAL A 130 2.94 9.91 -25.03
N TRP A 131 3.35 10.82 -24.14
CA TRP A 131 3.65 12.20 -24.51
C TRP A 131 4.76 12.29 -25.57
N ARG A 132 5.86 11.56 -25.38
CA ARG A 132 6.95 11.53 -26.38
C ARG A 132 6.50 10.92 -27.70
N ALA A 133 5.70 9.85 -27.66
CA ALA A 133 5.17 9.20 -28.86
C ALA A 133 4.20 10.10 -29.63
N ALA A 134 3.41 10.93 -28.94
CA ALA A 134 2.50 11.89 -29.56
C ALA A 134 3.21 13.13 -30.13
N ALA A 135 4.43 13.42 -29.68
CA ALA A 135 5.24 14.55 -30.12
C ALA A 135 6.30 14.20 -31.19
N ALA A 136 6.41 12.92 -31.54
CA ALA A 136 7.31 12.39 -32.58
C ALA A 136 6.59 12.30 -33.93
#